data_AF-A0A658NLY3-F1
#
_entry.id   AF-A0A658NLY3-F1
#
_cell.length_a   1.000
_cell.length_b   1.000
_cell.length_c   1.000
_cell.angle_alpha   90.00
_cell.angle_beta   90.00
_cell.angle_gamma   90.00
#
_symmetry.space_group_name_H-M   'P 1'
#
loop_
_entity.id
_entity.type
_entity.pdbx_description
1 polymer ?
#
loop_
_entity_poly.entity_id
_entity_poly.type
_entity_poly.pdbx_seq_one_letter_code
_entity_poly.pdbx_strand_id
1 'polypeptide(L)' 'CNGCEVEIHGLNSPVYDLERFGIHFVASPRHADLLLVTGPVTRNMELALRKTYEATPEPRVVVAVGACGCSGGIFGRNYA' A
#
# COMPACT_ATOMS: atom_id res chain seq x y z
N CYS A 1 -1.88 1.19 -12.34
CA CYS A 1 -1.12 0.42 -13.35
C CYS A 1 -0.61 -0.92 -12.82
N ASN A 2 -0.92 -1.33 -11.58
CA ASN A 2 -0.49 -2.60 -10.96
C ASN A 2 1.06 -2.80 -10.83
N GLY A 3 1.89 -1.91 -11.38
CA GLY A 3 3.35 -2.09 -11.37
C GLY A 3 3.95 -2.24 -9.97
N CYS A 4 3.66 -1.30 -9.05
CA CYS A 4 4.20 -1.38 -7.70
C CYS A 4 3.71 -2.61 -6.92
N GLU A 5 2.48 -3.07 -7.18
CA GLU A 5 1.90 -4.25 -6.54
C GLU A 5 2.58 -5.55 -7.02
N VAL A 6 2.87 -5.68 -8.33
CA VAL A 6 3.67 -6.80 -8.87
C VAL A 6 5.06 -6.89 -8.23
N GLU A 7 5.73 -5.75 -8.07
CA GLU A 7 7.04 -5.69 -7.40
C GLU A 7 6.94 -6.10 -5.92
N ILE A 8 5.88 -5.67 -5.23
CA ILE A 8 5.61 -6.04 -3.84
C ILE A 8 5.35 -7.55 -3.71
N HIS A 9 4.63 -8.16 -4.66
CA HIS A 9 4.48 -9.62 -4.70
C HIS A 9 5.83 -10.32 -4.84
N GLY A 10 6.77 -9.73 -5.59
CA GLY A 10 8.14 -10.22 -5.69
C GLY A 10 8.86 -10.33 -4.36
N LEU A 11 8.53 -9.48 -3.37
CA LEU A 11 9.14 -9.52 -2.03
C LEU A 11 8.84 -10.82 -1.26
N ASN A 12 7.74 -11.51 -1.60
CA ASN A 12 7.41 -12.82 -1.03
C ASN A 12 8.15 -13.98 -1.70
N SER A 13 8.94 -13.73 -2.74
CA SER A 13 9.74 -14.77 -3.38
C SER A 13 10.93 -15.17 -2.50
N PRO A 14 11.47 -16.39 -2.65
CA PRO A 14 12.66 -16.84 -1.91
C PRO A 14 13.91 -15.99 -2.12
N VAL A 15 13.93 -15.15 -3.17
CA VAL A 15 15.06 -14.27 -3.48
C VAL A 15 15.15 -13.11 -2.49
N TYR A 16 14.00 -12.53 -2.13
CA TYR A 16 13.91 -11.37 -1.23
C TYR A 16 13.47 -11.77 0.18
N ASP A 17 12.59 -12.78 0.28
CA ASP A 17 12.13 -13.43 1.50
C ASP A 17 11.80 -12.43 2.62
N LEU A 18 10.74 -11.65 2.41
CA LEU A 18 10.29 -10.65 3.37
C LEU A 18 9.94 -11.26 4.74
N GLU A 19 9.45 -12.50 4.76
CA GLU A 19 9.03 -13.21 5.97
C GLU A 19 10.20 -13.47 6.92
N ARG A 20 11.43 -13.62 6.41
CA ARG A 20 12.63 -13.76 7.27
C ARG A 20 12.86 -12.56 8.19
N PHE A 21 12.29 -11.41 7.86
CA PHE A 21 12.35 -10.19 8.66
C PHE A 21 11.12 -10.01 9.55
N GLY A 22 10.23 -11.02 9.61
CA GLY A 22 9.00 -11.00 10.39
C GLY A 22 7.86 -10.24 9.73
N ILE A 23 8.03 -9.74 8.50
CA ILE A 23 7.01 -8.96 7.79
C ILE A 23 6.23 -9.92 6.89
N HIS A 24 4.90 -9.87 7.00
CA HIS A 24 4.00 -10.71 6.23
C HIS A 24 2.75 -9.92 5.85
N PHE A 25 2.13 -10.29 4.73
CA PHE A 25 0.91 -9.63 4.26
C PHE A 25 -0.32 -10.25 4.92
N VAL A 26 -1.18 -9.40 5.47
CA VAL A 26 -2.46 -9.80 6.07
C VAL A 26 -3.63 -9.32 5.20
N ALA A 27 -4.68 -10.14 5.14
CA ALA A 27 -5.86 -9.83 4.33
C ALA A 27 -6.75 -8.74 4.94
N SER A 28 -6.66 -8.53 6.25
CA SER A 28 -7.51 -7.57 6.97
C SER A 28 -6.67 -6.45 7.57
N PRO A 29 -7.02 -5.17 7.35
CA PRO A 29 -6.33 -4.03 7.98
C PRO A 29 -6.43 -4.05 9.51
N ARG A 30 -7.40 -4.78 10.08
CA ARG A 30 -7.56 -4.95 11.54
C ARG A 30 -6.45 -5.76 12.19
N HIS A 31 -5.71 -6.54 11.40
CA HIS A 31 -4.58 -7.34 11.85
C HIS A 31 -3.25 -6.76 11.37
N ALA A 32 -3.28 -5.61 10.70
CA ALA A 32 -2.08 -4.95 10.18
C ALA A 32 -1.57 -3.92 11.20
N ASP A 33 -0.26 -3.76 11.25
CA ASP A 33 0.47 -2.68 11.90
C ASP A 33 1.01 -1.67 10.87
N LEU A 34 1.05 -2.03 9.59
CA LEU A 34 1.49 -1.20 8.49
C LEU A 34 0.55 -1.28 7.28
N LEU A 35 0.26 -0.13 6.68
CA LEU A 35 -0.47 -0.01 5.42
C LEU A 35 0.44 0.39 4.26
N LEU A 36 0.48 -0.44 3.22
CA LEU A 36 1.16 -0.14 1.95
C LEU A 36 0.15 0.45 0.96
N VAL A 37 0.35 1.71 0.59
CA VAL A 37 -0.48 2.38 -0.43
C VAL A 37 0.25 2.32 -1.77
N THR A 38 -0.25 1.47 -2.66
CA THR A 38 0.45 1.09 -3.90
C THR A 38 -0.19 1.79 -5.11
N GLY A 39 0.50 2.80 -5.65
CA GLY A 39 0.03 3.55 -6.81
C GLY A 39 -0.86 4.75 -6.47
N PRO A 40 -1.46 5.41 -7.49
CA PRO A 40 -2.20 6.66 -7.30
C PRO A 40 -3.53 6.40 -6.59
N VAL A 41 -3.85 7.24 -5.61
CA VAL A 41 -5.15 7.24 -4.94
C VAL A 41 -6.10 8.14 -5.72
N THR A 42 -7.09 7.55 -6.39
CA THR A 42 -8.15 8.31 -7.04
C THR A 42 -9.15 8.84 -6.01
N ARG A 43 -9.88 9.90 -6.35
CA ARG A 43 -11.00 10.45 -5.60
C ARG A 43 -12.05 9.39 -5.25
N ASN A 44 -12.32 8.44 -6.15
CA ASN A 44 -13.23 7.33 -5.87
C ASN A 44 -12.68 6.36 -4.80
N MET A 45 -11.36 6.26 -4.67
CA MET A 45 -10.69 5.41 -3.67
C MET A 45 -10.47 6.11 -2.32
N GLU A 46 -10.68 7.43 -2.24
CA GLU A 46 -10.41 8.20 -1.02
C GLU A 46 -11.16 7.64 0.20
N LEU A 47 -12.47 7.41 0.07
CA LEU A 47 -13.29 6.90 1.18
C LEU A 47 -12.85 5.50 1.62
N ALA A 48 -12.55 4.62 0.66
CA ALA A 48 -12.09 3.28 0.95
C ALA A 48 -10.75 3.30 1.69
N LEU A 49 -9.80 4.11 1.23
CA LEU A 49 -8.50 4.26 1.86
C LEU A 49 -8.62 4.83 3.29
N ARG A 50 -9.45 5.85 3.49
CA ARG A 50 -9.70 6.43 4.83
C ARG A 50 -10.29 5.40 5.79
N LYS A 51 -11.31 4.64 5.36
CA LYS A 51 -11.91 3.57 6.17
C LYS A 51 -10.91 2.46 6.50
N THR A 52 -10.05 2.09 5.56
CA THR A 52 -8.97 1.12 5.81
C THR A 52 -8.00 1.64 6.86
N TYR A 53 -7.57 2.90 6.74
CA TYR A 53 -6.69 3.56 7.72
C TYR A 53 -7.30 3.63 9.12
N GLU A 54 -8.58 3.96 9.22
CA GLU A 54 -9.32 4.02 10.50
C GLU A 54 -9.56 2.63 11.10
N ALA A 55 -9.65 1.59 10.28
CA ALA A 55 -9.83 0.21 10.72
C ALA A 55 -8.53 -0.45 11.21
N THR A 56 -7.36 0.18 10.98
CA THR A 56 -6.06 -0.33 11.41
C THR A 56 -5.76 0.08 12.87
N PRO A 57 -5.46 -0.88 13.76
CA PRO A 57 -5.16 -0.60 15.18
C PRO A 57 -3.97 0.33 15.37
N GLU A 58 -3.92 1.04 16.50
CA GLU A 58 -2.74 1.83 16.90
C GLU A 58 -1.78 0.95 17.75
N PRO A 59 -0.45 1.01 17.56
CA PRO A 59 0.29 1.88 16.65
C PRO A 59 0.31 1.42 15.20
N ARG A 60 0.03 2.32 14.24
CA ARG A 60 0.09 2.03 12.80
C ARG A 60 1.04 2.92 12.02
N VAL A 61 1.62 2.35 10.97
CA VAL A 61 2.48 3.05 10.01
C VAL A 61 1.83 3.03 8.63
N VAL A 62 2.06 4.07 7.82
CA VAL A 62 1.63 4.14 6.42
C VAL A 62 2.84 4.39 5.54
N VAL A 63 2.99 3.59 4.49
CA VAL A 63 4.05 3.73 3.50
C VAL A 63 3.42 3.86 2.11
N ALA A 64 3.66 5.01 1.48
CA ALA A 64 3.31 5.20 0.07
C ALA A 64 4.40 4.60 -0.81
N VAL A 65 4.02 3.74 -1.75
CA VAL A 65 4.95 3.03 -2.64
C VAL A 65 4.81 3.53 -4.07
N GLY A 66 5.95 3.92 -4.63
CA GLY A 66 6.08 4.37 -6.01
C GLY A 66 5.73 5.84 -6.22
N ALA A 67 6.23 6.41 -7.31
CA ALA A 67 6.04 7.83 -7.64
C ALA A 67 4.56 8.24 -7.70
N CYS A 68 3.69 7.31 -8.16
CA CYS A 68 2.26 7.56 -8.26
C CYS A 68 1.58 7.72 -6.90
N GLY A 69 1.96 6.93 -5.90
CA GLY A 69 1.42 7.04 -4.54
C GLY A 69 2.01 8.22 -3.77
N CYS A 70 3.30 8.52 -3.97
CA CYS A 70 3.99 9.60 -3.25
C CYS A 70 3.68 11.00 -3.79
N SER A 71 3.48 11.15 -5.10
CA SER A 71 3.43 12.47 -5.76
C SER A 71 2.37 12.59 -6.88
N GLY A 72 1.59 11.54 -7.12
CA GLY A 72 0.75 11.42 -8.32
C GLY A 72 1.51 10.92 -9.55
N GLY A 73 2.84 11.03 -9.57
CA GLY A 73 3.71 10.46 -10.62
C GLY A 73 3.29 10.91 -12.01
N ILE A 74 3.20 9.95 -12.94
CA ILE A 74 2.78 10.21 -14.33
C ILE A 74 1.33 10.70 -14.45
N PHE A 75 0.50 10.49 -13.43
CA PHE A 75 -0.91 10.90 -13.45
C PHE A 75 -1.11 12.36 -13.02
N GLY A 76 -0.18 12.90 -12.21
CA GLY A 76 -0.19 14.29 -11.76
C GLY A 76 -1.55 14.77 -11.23
N ARG A 77 -1.89 16.02 -11.53
CA ARG A 77 -3.25 16.56 -11.28
C ARG A 77 -4.15 16.21 -12.45
N ASN A 78 -5.23 15.50 -12.16
CA ASN A 78 -6.25 15.16 -13.13
C ASN A 78 -7.64 15.18 -12.45
N TYR A 79 -8.67 14.76 -13.17
CA TYR A 79 -10.06 14.79 -12.70
C TYR A 79 -10.41 13.66 -11.73
N ALA A 80 -9.59 12.60 -11.71
CA ALA A 80 -9.86 11.34 -11.03
C ALA A 80 -9.41 11.36 -9.58
#